data_AF-A0A1Y2SYP4-F1
#
_entry.id   AF-A0A1Y2SYP4-F1
#
_cell.length_a   1.000
_cell.length_b   1.000
_cell.length_c   1.000
_cell.angle_alpha   90.00
_cell.angle_beta   90.00
_cell.angle_gamma   90.00
#
_symmetry.space_group_name_H-M   'P 1'
#
loop_
_entity.id
_entity.type
_entity.pdbx_description
1 polymer ?
#
loop_
_entity_poly.entity_id
_entity_poly.type
_entity_poly.pdbx_seq_one_letter_code
_entity_poly.pdbx_strand_id
1 'polypeptide(L)'
;MSTAYYDENGTRYTDADIDVWAREADSAYPYPRAQYEVDVYPYRAWEGGAEETKPRTIRLTDSMWHSIQKQAEKQHMSVAEWIRITATQALATAQ
;
A
#
# COMPACT_ATOMS: atom_id res chain seq x y z
N MET A 1 -22.04 -13.83 12.46
CA MET A 1 -21.25 -14.46 13.53
C MET A 1 -19.94 -13.70 13.60
N SER A 2 -19.57 -13.15 14.76
CA SER A 2 -18.30 -12.43 14.91
C SER A 2 -17.20 -13.38 15.35
N THR A 3 -16.05 -13.30 14.71
CA THR A 3 -14.84 -14.08 15.03
C THR A 3 -14.17 -13.47 16.26
N ALA A 4 -13.75 -14.33 17.19
CA ALA A 4 -12.97 -13.92 18.36
C ALA A 4 -11.48 -14.16 18.10
N TYR A 5 -10.68 -13.14 18.37
CA TYR A 5 -9.23 -13.12 18.24
C TYR A 5 -8.60 -12.88 19.61
N TYR A 6 -7.33 -13.28 19.75
CA TYR A 6 -6.56 -13.12 20.98
C TYR A 6 -5.18 -12.59 20.65
N ASP A 7 -4.65 -11.70 21.49
CA ASP A 7 -3.27 -11.23 21.38
C ASP A 7 -2.30 -12.18 22.11
N GLU A 8 -1.01 -11.87 22.06
CA GLU A 8 0.06 -12.60 22.75
C GLU A 8 -0.08 -12.61 24.29
N ASN A 9 -0.88 -11.69 24.85
CA ASN A 9 -1.17 -11.57 26.28
C ASN A 9 -2.51 -12.22 26.68
N GLY A 10 -3.23 -12.83 25.74
CA GLY A 10 -4.55 -13.43 25.96
C GLY A 10 -5.71 -12.43 26.00
N THR A 11 -5.50 -11.17 25.61
CA THR A 11 -6.55 -10.17 25.48
C THR A 11 -7.45 -10.53 24.30
N ARG A 12 -8.74 -10.68 24.57
CA ARG A 12 -9.74 -11.01 23.55
C ARG A 12 -10.22 -9.76 22.82
N TYR A 13 -10.29 -9.83 21.49
CA TYR A 13 -10.92 -8.82 20.65
C TYR A 13 -11.77 -9.48 19.54
N THR A 14 -12.63 -8.69 18.91
CA THR A 14 -13.64 -9.13 17.93
C THR A 14 -13.49 -8.36 16.62
N ASP A 15 -14.23 -8.76 15.59
CA ASP A 15 -14.27 -8.01 14.33
C ASP A 15 -14.67 -6.54 14.54
N ALA A 16 -15.56 -6.27 15.50
CA ALA A 16 -15.99 -4.91 15.82
C ALA A 16 -14.85 -4.07 16.40
N ASP A 17 -13.95 -4.68 17.18
CA ASP A 17 -12.78 -4.00 17.74
C ASP A 17 -11.77 -3.69 16.62
N ILE A 18 -11.61 -4.62 15.66
CA ILE A 18 -10.77 -4.42 14.47
C ILE A 18 -11.31 -3.25 13.62
N ASP A 19 -12.61 -3.17 13.41
CA ASP A 19 -13.25 -2.08 12.66
C ASP A 19 -13.10 -0.73 13.35
N VAL A 20 -13.13 -0.71 14.69
CA VAL A 20 -12.89 0.50 15.47
C VAL A 20 -11.43 0.93 15.35
N TRP A 21 -10.48 0.01 15.51
CA TRP A 21 -9.06 0.32 15.36
C TRP A 21 -8.70 0.78 13.94
N ALA A 22 -9.29 0.17 12.91
CA ALA A 22 -9.12 0.61 11.53
C ALA A 22 -9.58 2.07 11.35
N ARG A 23 -10.76 2.41 11.89
CA ARG A 23 -11.31 3.76 11.85
C ARG A 23 -10.49 4.76 12.65
N GLU A 24 -10.03 4.39 13.85
CA GLU A 24 -9.18 5.23 14.69
C GLU A 24 -7.85 5.51 14.01
N ALA A 25 -7.24 4.48 13.40
CA ALA A 25 -6.00 4.60 12.65
C ALA A 25 -6.12 5.49 11.40
N ASP A 26 -7.31 5.58 10.79
CA ASP A 26 -7.58 6.49 9.67
C ASP A 26 -7.93 7.91 10.14
N SER A 27 -8.59 8.05 11.30
CA SER A 27 -8.89 9.35 11.89
C SER A 27 -7.67 10.06 12.49
N ALA A 28 -6.67 9.30 12.94
CA ALA A 28 -5.41 9.81 13.49
C ALA A 28 -4.45 10.32 12.41
N TYR A 29 -4.75 10.07 11.13
CA TYR A 29 -4.07 10.72 10.01
C TYR A 29 -4.89 11.96 9.63
N PRO A 30 -4.53 13.17 10.09
CA PRO A 30 -5.08 14.34 9.45
C PRO A 30 -4.78 14.18 7.96
N TYR A 31 -5.77 14.43 7.12
CA TYR A 31 -5.55 14.65 5.69
C TYR A 31 -5.18 16.13 5.52
N PRO A 32 -3.96 16.62 5.81
CA PRO A 32 -3.53 17.77 5.05
C PRO A 32 -3.29 17.25 3.63
N ARG A 33 -3.63 18.07 2.64
CA ARG A 33 -3.03 17.99 1.31
C ARG A 33 -1.52 18.31 1.40
N ALA A 34 -0.79 17.65 2.29
CA ALA A 34 0.64 17.81 2.45
C ALA A 34 1.30 16.94 1.40
N GLN A 35 1.58 17.59 0.26
CA GLN A 35 2.81 17.45 -0.51
C GLN A 35 3.52 16.11 -0.27
N TYR A 36 3.24 15.14 -1.14
CA TYR A 36 4.14 14.01 -1.31
C TYR A 36 5.45 14.58 -1.87
N GLU A 37 6.45 14.81 -1.01
CA GLU A 37 7.83 14.95 -1.47
C GLU A 37 8.32 13.55 -1.85
N VAL A 38 8.34 13.28 -3.14
CA VAL A 38 9.03 12.14 -3.71
C VAL A 38 10.46 12.59 -3.94
N ASP A 39 11.39 12.16 -3.08
CA ASP A 39 12.81 12.32 -3.33
C ASP A 39 13.19 11.44 -4.53
N VAL A 40 13.36 12.06 -5.69
CA VAL A 40 13.85 11.40 -6.90
C VAL A 40 15.36 11.32 -6.82
N TYR A 41 15.90 10.14 -6.51
CA TYR A 41 17.33 9.88 -6.60
C TYR A 41 17.72 9.60 -8.06
N PRO A 42 18.64 10.39 -8.66
CA PRO A 42 19.13 10.11 -10.00
C PRO A 42 19.96 8.82 -9.98
N TYR A 43 19.52 7.84 -10.76
CA TYR A 43 20.19 6.56 -10.97
C TYR A 43 21.65 6.76 -11.43
N ARG A 44 22.62 6.16 -10.71
CA ARG A 44 24.02 6.09 -11.13
C ARG A 44 24.34 4.69 -11.64
N ALA A 45 24.66 4.60 -12.93
CA ALA A 45 24.81 3.36 -13.71
C ALA A 45 25.97 2.42 -13.33
N TRP A 46 26.64 2.61 -12.19
CA TRP A 46 27.78 1.77 -11.75
C TRP A 46 27.65 1.22 -10.33
N GLU A 47 26.53 1.45 -9.63
CA GLU A 47 26.17 0.66 -8.44
C GLU A 47 25.60 -0.70 -8.89
N GLY A 48 26.54 -1.60 -9.23
CA GLY A 48 26.30 -2.93 -9.78
C GLY A 48 25.75 -3.96 -8.78
N GLY A 49 24.61 -3.65 -8.15
CA GLY A 49 23.77 -4.60 -7.45
C GLY A 49 22.35 -4.12 -7.59
N ALA A 50 21.47 -4.92 -8.21
CA ALA A 50 20.05 -4.59 -8.23
C ALA A 50 19.61 -4.32 -6.79
N GLU A 51 19.16 -3.11 -6.49
CA GLU A 51 18.67 -2.78 -5.14
C GLU A 51 17.62 -3.82 -4.76
N GLU A 52 17.81 -4.44 -3.60
CA GLU A 52 16.89 -5.45 -3.11
C GLU A 52 15.49 -4.83 -2.99
N THR A 53 14.51 -5.42 -3.66
CA THR A 53 13.13 -4.93 -3.59
C THR A 53 12.57 -5.20 -2.21
N LYS A 54 12.46 -4.17 -1.37
CA LYS A 54 11.89 -4.30 -0.03
C LYS A 54 10.37 -4.17 -0.07
N PRO A 55 9.60 -5.00 0.68
CA PRO A 55 8.16 -4.83 0.78
C PRO A 55 7.84 -3.50 1.44
N ARG A 56 6.89 -2.78 0.85
CA ARG A 56 6.32 -1.52 1.37
C ARG A 56 4.81 -1.66 1.39
N THR A 57 4.18 -1.22 2.47
CA THR A 57 2.72 -1.24 2.64
C THR A 57 2.16 0.15 2.43
N ILE A 58 1.11 0.26 1.62
CA ILE A 58 0.34 1.49 1.42
C ILE A 58 -1.11 1.23 1.82
N ARG A 59 -1.79 2.25 2.37
CA ARG A 59 -3.23 2.19 2.61
C ARG A 59 -3.99 2.71 1.39
N LEU A 60 -5.06 2.02 1.03
CA LEU A 60 -5.92 2.33 -0.11
C LEU A 60 -7.37 2.18 0.31
N THR A 61 -8.27 2.91 -0.36
CA THR A 61 -9.70 2.61 -0.23
C THR A 61 -10.03 1.28 -0.89
N ASP A 62 -11.06 0.58 -0.41
CA ASP A 62 -11.51 -0.68 -1.02
C ASP A 62 -11.83 -0.50 -2.51
N SER A 63 -12.44 0.63 -2.89
CA SER A 63 -12.77 0.92 -4.29
C SER A 63 -11.53 1.00 -5.19
N MET A 64 -10.43 1.57 -4.68
CA MET A 64 -9.16 1.63 -5.38
C MET A 64 -8.53 0.24 -5.48
N TRP A 65 -8.56 -0.53 -4.40
CA TRP A 65 -8.05 -1.91 -4.40
C TRP A 65 -8.74 -2.78 -5.44
N HIS A 66 -10.08 -2.78 -5.47
CA HIS A 66 -10.84 -3.54 -6.48
C HIS A 66 -10.55 -3.06 -7.91
N SER A 67 -10.35 -1.75 -8.10
CA SER A 67 -9.98 -1.20 -9.40
C SER A 67 -8.60 -1.69 -9.86
N ILE A 68 -7.62 -1.72 -8.95
CA ILE A 68 -6.28 -2.25 -9.21
C ILE A 68 -6.34 -3.73 -9.56
N GLN A 69 -7.07 -4.54 -8.79
CA GLN A 69 -7.23 -5.97 -9.05
C GLN A 69 -7.81 -6.23 -10.45
N LYS A 70 -8.87 -5.50 -10.81
CA LYS A 70 -9.51 -5.61 -12.13
C LYS A 70 -8.58 -5.24 -13.27
N GLN A 71 -7.70 -4.25 -13.08
CA GLN A 71 -6.74 -3.86 -14.11
C GLN A 71 -5.60 -4.87 -14.26
N ALA A 72 -5.09 -5.41 -13.16
CA ALA A 72 -4.09 -6.47 -13.18
C ALA A 72 -4.65 -7.73 -13.88
N GLU A 73 -5.88 -8.12 -13.56
CA GLU A 73 -6.57 -9.26 -14.18
C GLU A 73 -6.74 -9.08 -15.70
N LYS A 74 -7.21 -7.90 -16.14
CA LYS A 74 -7.35 -7.57 -17.57
C LYS A 74 -6.05 -7.72 -18.36
N GLN A 75 -4.90 -7.50 -17.71
CA GLN A 75 -3.59 -7.56 -18.33
C GLN A 75 -2.85 -8.87 -18.02
N HIS A 76 -3.55 -9.87 -17.46
CA HIS A 76 -3.00 -11.18 -17.11
C HIS A 76 -1.72 -11.12 -16.24
N MET A 77 -1.64 -10.15 -15.33
CA MET A 77 -0.48 -9.95 -14.46
C MET A 77 -0.88 -9.92 -12.98
N SER A 78 0.12 -10.07 -12.11
CA SER A 78 -0.11 -9.94 -10.67
C SER A 78 -0.37 -8.48 -10.28
N VAL A 79 -1.08 -8.25 -9.17
CA VAL A 79 -1.30 -6.90 -8.63
C VAL A 79 0.02 -6.19 -8.34
N ALA A 80 1.01 -6.90 -7.78
CA ALA A 80 2.31 -6.32 -7.47
C ALA A 80 3.06 -5.88 -8.73
N GLU A 81 2.99 -6.66 -9.81
CA GLU A 81 3.59 -6.34 -11.10
C GLU A 81 2.90 -5.14 -11.75
N TRP A 82 1.56 -5.12 -11.75
CA TRP A 82 0.77 -4.02 -12.28
C TRP A 82 1.07 -2.69 -11.56
N ILE A 83 1.16 -2.72 -10.23
CA ILE A 83 1.51 -1.55 -9.42
C ILE A 83 2.93 -1.07 -9.75
N ARG A 84 3.91 -1.97 -9.86
CA ARG A 84 5.30 -1.58 -10.21
C ARG A 84 5.35 -0.88 -11.56
N ILE A 85 4.75 -1.45 -12.59
CA ILE A 85 4.74 -0.87 -13.94
C ILE A 85 4.07 0.51 -13.92
N THR A 86 2.90 0.60 -13.30
CA THR A 86 2.11 1.84 -13.26
C THR A 86 2.83 2.93 -12.46
N ALA A 87 3.44 2.58 -11.33
CA ALA A 87 4.22 3.53 -10.51
C ALA A 87 5.47 4.02 -11.27
N THR A 88 6.20 3.12 -11.94
CA THR A 88 7.35 3.50 -12.77
C THR A 88 6.95 4.43 -13.91
N GLN A 89 5.84 4.15 -14.59
CA GLN A 89 5.32 5.01 -15.66
C GLN A 89 4.92 6.39 -15.13
N ALA A 90 4.19 6.45 -14.01
CA ALA A 90 3.77 7.71 -13.39
C ALA A 90 4.96 8.58 -12.98
N LEU A 91 6.00 7.97 -12.40
CA LEU A 91 7.24 8.66 -12.02
C LEU A 91 8.03 9.14 -13.23
N ALA A 92 8.04 8.39 -14.33
CA ALA A 92 8.69 8.81 -15.58
C ALA A 92 8.02 10.02 -16.22
N THR A 93 6.69 10.16 -16.08
CA THR A 93 5.94 11.32 -16.60
C THR A 93 5.93 12.54 -15.68
N ALA A 94 6.39 12.39 -14.44
CA ALA A 94 6.46 13.48 -13.45
C ALA A 94 7.78 14.26 -13.51
N GLN A 95 8.72 13.86 -14.37
CA GLN A 95 10.00 14.53 -14.64
C GLN A 95 9.90 15.42 -15.87
#